data_AF-A0A538PR36-F1
#
_entry.id   AF-A0A538PR36-F1
#
_cell.length_a   1.000
_cell.length_b   1.000
_cell.length_c   1.000
_cell.angle_alpha   90.00
_cell.angle_beta   90.00
_cell.angle_gamma   90.00
#
_symmetry.space_group_name_H-M   'P 1'
#
loop_
_entity.id
_entity.type
_entity.pdbx_description
1 polymer ?
#
loop_
_entity_poly.entity_id
_entity_poly.type
_entity_poly.pdbx_seq_one_letter_code
_entity_poly.pdbx_strand_id
1 'polypeptide(L)'
;MRFWLLLAMCVLGCKTHASHEPPIADGPARAACPSYLDLELIGASSRFDPGWTGSAHGVGLPQGSQTSVKVDECDADCRRCKFHGPVRGDPAAPVSMQRCLNKVSQVCGGATDPDCGSNGPCRFVFPPIASNVGLDTCGIAYLEPLPGDAPAVQGVMDLETGQSDLRVLNLQLALSLAKCVACMGDPTSYDGNPGGKCGGTGAACDVNGVGTEQLISTSFDCPPSLTGAVTINLASNGTSTSSIAWTMDGTRPKCTTGTPANRPCWCGMCDNGTPCTSTKDCPSCGAKNPLGNTSITWAVSNNNCSGPCNWDATTQSGRCTNANNMTIKCFPDSGPMIATGFAEVHDGFYITQLANLICMPSFNVGTFLSGAVDVIGGFPGPFLFQARFRVTKRGP
;
A
#
# COMPACT_ATOMS: atom_id res chain seq x y z
N MET A 1 -29.20 33.28 41.07
CA MET A 1 -28.71 32.06 41.75
C MET A 1 -27.20 31.96 41.51
N ARG A 2 -26.41 31.95 42.59
CA ARG A 2 -24.94 31.87 42.61
C ARG A 2 -24.50 30.40 42.77
N PHE A 3 -23.28 30.08 42.30
CA PHE A 3 -22.28 29.02 42.66
C PHE A 3 -21.64 28.44 41.37
N TRP A 4 -20.49 28.91 40.87
CA TRP A 4 -19.05 28.71 41.24
C TRP A 4 -18.45 27.30 40.96
N LEU A 5 -17.46 27.25 40.05
CA LEU A 5 -16.19 26.46 40.01
C LEU A 5 -15.55 26.62 38.61
N LEU A 6 -14.69 27.59 38.31
CA LEU A 6 -13.24 27.75 38.58
C LEU A 6 -12.31 26.56 38.25
N LEU A 7 -11.54 26.78 37.16
CA LEU A 7 -10.08 26.69 37.02
C LEU A 7 -9.32 25.37 37.26
N ALA A 8 -8.61 24.91 36.22
CA ALA A 8 -7.22 24.44 36.32
C ALA A 8 -6.55 24.42 34.92
N MET A 9 -5.94 25.56 34.55
CA MET A 9 -4.74 25.54 33.70
C MET A 9 -3.56 25.17 34.60
N CYS A 10 -2.81 24.14 34.26
CA CYS A 10 -1.47 23.93 34.80
C CYS A 10 -0.52 23.46 33.71
N VAL A 11 0.50 24.30 33.55
CA VAL A 11 1.74 24.12 32.81
C VAL A 11 2.56 23.00 33.47
N LEU A 12 2.93 22.00 32.69
CA LEU A 12 3.99 21.02 32.98
C LEU A 12 4.58 20.66 31.60
N GLY A 13 5.83 20.87 31.24
CA GLY A 13 7.03 21.28 31.96
C GLY A 13 8.19 20.68 31.18
N CYS A 14 9.04 21.52 30.57
CA CYS A 14 10.32 21.08 30.03
C CYS A 14 11.16 20.51 31.18
N LYS A 15 11.37 19.19 31.21
CA LYS A 15 12.44 18.59 32.02
C LYS A 15 13.66 18.39 31.13
N THR A 16 14.62 19.29 31.26
CA THR A 16 16.02 19.02 30.94
C THR A 16 16.51 17.94 31.90
N HIS A 17 16.66 16.71 31.41
CA HIS A 17 17.36 15.66 32.13
C HIS A 17 18.86 15.83 31.90
N ALA A 18 19.51 16.50 32.86
CA ALA A 18 20.95 16.40 33.02
C ALA A 18 21.27 15.90 34.43
N SER A 19 22.12 14.88 34.46
CA SER A 19 23.02 14.44 35.54
C SER A 19 22.42 13.91 36.85
N HIS A 20 22.33 12.58 36.96
CA HIS A 20 23.36 11.74 37.59
C HIS A 20 22.89 10.27 37.55
N GLU A 21 23.46 9.45 36.66
CA GLU A 21 23.20 8.00 36.69
C GLU A 21 24.08 7.33 37.78
N PRO A 22 23.52 6.45 38.63
CA PRO A 22 24.31 5.60 39.49
C PRO A 22 25.12 4.60 38.65
N PRO A 23 26.31 4.16 39.12
CA PRO A 23 27.09 3.17 38.40
C PRO A 23 26.29 1.87 38.22
N ILE A 24 26.24 1.40 36.98
CA ILE A 24 25.52 0.19 36.56
C ILE A 24 26.18 -1.01 37.25
N ALA A 25 25.46 -1.64 38.18
CA ALA A 25 25.75 -2.99 38.61
C ALA A 25 25.47 -3.94 37.44
N ASP A 26 26.29 -4.99 37.30
CA ASP A 26 26.14 -6.04 36.28
C ASP A 26 24.75 -6.68 36.38
N GLY A 27 23.82 -6.15 35.59
CA GLY A 27 22.46 -6.65 35.46
C GLY A 27 22.41 -7.99 34.70
N PRO A 28 21.25 -8.67 34.70
CA PRO A 28 21.08 -9.95 34.05
C PRO A 28 21.47 -9.87 32.57
N ALA A 29 22.05 -10.96 32.05
CA ALA A 29 22.54 -11.09 30.69
C ALA A 29 21.61 -10.39 29.69
N ARG A 30 22.17 -9.42 28.97
CA ARG A 30 21.47 -8.60 27.98
C ARG A 30 20.66 -9.51 27.05
N ALA A 31 19.34 -9.32 27.01
CA ALA A 31 18.49 -10.09 26.11
C ALA A 31 19.00 -9.90 24.68
N ALA A 32 19.30 -10.99 23.97
CA ALA A 32 19.72 -10.91 22.58
C ALA A 32 18.58 -10.28 21.74
N CYS A 33 18.93 -9.30 20.90
CA CYS A 33 17.95 -8.69 20.02
C CYS A 33 17.38 -9.73 19.05
N PRO A 34 16.10 -9.61 18.65
CA PRO A 34 15.54 -10.50 17.62
C PRO A 34 16.30 -10.32 16.30
N SER A 35 16.52 -11.42 15.57
CA SER A 35 17.11 -11.37 14.22
C SER A 35 16.06 -11.10 13.15
N TYR A 36 14.79 -11.38 13.44
CA TYR A 36 13.68 -11.27 12.49
C TYR A 36 12.41 -10.79 13.15
N LEU A 37 11.55 -10.19 12.33
CA LEU A 37 10.18 -9.89 12.68
C LEU A 37 9.28 -10.51 11.65
N ASP A 38 8.29 -11.26 12.13
CA ASP A 38 7.29 -11.88 11.29
C ASP A 38 6.03 -11.01 11.34
N LEU A 39 5.64 -10.52 10.17
CA LEU A 39 4.58 -9.55 9.91
C LEU A 39 3.39 -10.32 9.32
N GLU A 40 2.36 -10.52 10.12
CA GLU A 40 1.09 -11.10 9.70
C GLU A 40 0.08 -9.98 9.45
N LEU A 41 -0.44 -9.88 8.23
CA LEU A 41 -1.39 -8.83 7.88
C LEU A 41 -2.78 -9.10 8.48
N ILE A 42 -3.34 -8.03 9.05
CA ILE A 42 -4.73 -7.96 9.48
C ILE A 42 -5.55 -7.33 8.35
N GLY A 43 -6.01 -8.16 7.41
CA GLY A 43 -6.62 -7.74 6.15
C GLY A 43 -7.86 -6.87 6.35
N ALA A 44 -8.74 -7.21 7.30
CA ALA A 44 -9.98 -6.47 7.55
C ALA A 44 -9.77 -5.02 8.04
N SER A 45 -8.58 -4.68 8.53
CA SER A 45 -8.20 -3.33 8.98
C SER A 45 -7.16 -2.67 8.07
N SER A 46 -6.83 -3.29 6.95
CA SER A 46 -5.85 -2.78 6.00
C SER A 46 -6.56 -2.20 4.78
N ARG A 47 -5.99 -1.12 4.23
CA ARG A 47 -6.52 -0.40 3.07
C ARG A 47 -5.42 -0.04 2.10
N PHE A 48 -5.73 -0.26 0.84
CA PHE A 48 -4.92 0.12 -0.29
C PHE A 48 -5.86 0.77 -1.30
N ASP A 49 -5.81 2.09 -1.40
CA ASP A 49 -6.69 2.85 -2.28
C ASP A 49 -5.83 3.70 -3.22
N PRO A 50 -5.53 3.19 -4.43
CA PRO A 50 -4.86 3.95 -5.48
C PRO A 50 -5.90 4.73 -6.32
N GLY A 51 -5.57 5.99 -6.58
CA GLY A 51 -6.24 6.84 -7.54
C GLY A 51 -7.40 7.62 -6.95
N TRP A 52 -8.03 8.51 -7.72
CA TRP A 52 -9.21 9.25 -7.23
C TRP A 52 -10.50 8.45 -7.25
N THR A 53 -10.59 7.51 -8.19
CA THR A 53 -11.73 6.61 -8.38
C THR A 53 -11.23 5.25 -8.85
N GLY A 54 -12.12 4.28 -8.97
CA GLY A 54 -11.80 3.04 -9.65
C GLY A 54 -11.96 1.83 -8.74
N SER A 55 -11.82 0.68 -9.36
CA SER A 55 -12.08 -0.61 -8.73
C SER A 55 -11.01 -0.98 -7.71
N ALA A 56 -9.74 -0.65 -7.94
CA ALA A 56 -8.64 -1.03 -7.05
C ALA A 56 -8.69 -0.36 -5.66
N HIS A 57 -9.64 0.56 -5.46
CA HIS A 57 -9.98 1.08 -4.14
C HIS A 57 -10.42 -0.05 -3.19
N GLY A 58 -9.76 -0.14 -2.05
CA GLY A 58 -10.05 -1.03 -0.95
C GLY A 58 -9.79 -2.48 -1.30
N VAL A 59 -8.86 -2.72 -2.23
CA VAL A 59 -8.25 -4.03 -2.41
C VAL A 59 -7.38 -4.27 -1.18
N GLY A 60 -7.78 -5.24 -0.35
CA GLY A 60 -6.95 -5.69 0.76
C GLY A 60 -5.99 -6.78 0.32
N LEU A 61 -5.02 -7.11 1.16
CA LEU A 61 -4.45 -8.46 1.13
C LEU A 61 -5.25 -9.34 2.11
N PRO A 62 -5.23 -10.66 1.96
CA PRO A 62 -5.97 -11.54 2.85
C PRO A 62 -5.50 -11.39 4.28
N GLN A 63 -6.43 -11.67 5.19
CA GLN A 63 -6.09 -11.98 6.57
C GLN A 63 -5.06 -13.11 6.61
N GLY A 64 -4.06 -12.98 7.47
CA GLY A 64 -3.07 -14.04 7.69
C GLY A 64 -1.92 -14.05 6.69
N SER A 65 -1.88 -13.10 5.74
CA SER A 65 -0.73 -12.97 4.84
C SER A 65 0.55 -12.67 5.62
N GLN A 66 1.59 -13.48 5.45
CA GLN A 66 2.83 -13.41 6.24
C GLN A 66 4.03 -13.02 5.40
N THR A 67 4.79 -12.05 5.89
CA THR A 67 6.13 -11.71 5.41
C THR A 67 7.05 -11.51 6.59
N SER A 68 8.36 -11.49 6.36
CA SER A 68 9.31 -11.18 7.42
C SER A 68 10.28 -10.10 6.99
N VAL A 69 10.81 -9.40 7.98
CA VAL A 69 11.95 -8.50 7.81
C VAL A 69 13.09 -8.98 8.69
N LYS A 70 14.31 -8.80 8.23
CA LYS A 70 15.50 -9.01 9.04
C LYS A 70 15.74 -7.76 9.87
N VAL A 71 16.13 -7.96 11.12
CA VAL A 71 16.48 -6.91 12.07
C VAL A 71 17.98 -6.92 12.28
N ASP A 72 18.58 -5.74 12.25
CA ASP A 72 20.00 -5.54 12.51
C ASP A 72 20.26 -4.15 13.07
N GLU A 73 21.54 -3.90 13.39
CA GLU A 73 22.03 -2.61 13.89
C GLU A 73 21.16 -2.04 15.02
N CYS A 74 20.77 -2.91 15.95
CA CYS A 74 20.05 -2.51 17.15
C CYS A 74 20.93 -1.67 18.05
N ASP A 75 20.30 -0.72 18.75
CA ASP A 75 20.92 -0.14 19.92
C ASP A 75 21.19 -1.20 20.99
N ALA A 76 21.93 -0.74 21.98
CA ALA A 76 22.46 -1.59 23.01
C ALA A 76 21.33 -2.29 23.81
N ASP A 77 20.16 -1.66 23.94
CA ASP A 77 19.03 -2.18 24.71
C ASP A 77 17.98 -2.89 23.84
N CYS A 78 18.31 -3.16 22.58
CA CYS A 78 17.41 -3.74 21.59
C CYS A 78 16.08 -2.97 21.47
N ARG A 79 16.10 -1.66 21.69
CA ARG A 79 14.91 -0.82 21.55
C ARG A 79 14.81 -0.35 20.13
N ARG A 80 15.78 0.41 19.66
CA ARG A 80 15.79 0.95 18.30
C ARG A 80 16.63 0.08 17.38
N CYS A 81 16.00 -0.54 16.39
CA CYS A 81 16.69 -1.38 15.41
C CYS A 81 16.40 -0.93 13.99
N LYS A 82 17.37 -1.16 13.10
CA LYS A 82 17.10 -1.13 11.66
C LYS A 82 16.45 -2.44 11.26
N PHE A 83 15.65 -2.37 10.22
CA PHE A 83 15.13 -3.56 9.57
C PHE A 83 15.17 -3.40 8.06
N HIS A 84 15.29 -4.54 7.39
CA HIS A 84 15.26 -4.59 5.94
C HIS A 84 14.61 -5.88 5.45
N GLY A 85 14.02 -5.82 4.26
CA GLY A 85 13.37 -6.97 3.65
C GLY A 85 12.57 -6.60 2.40
N PRO A 86 11.48 -7.33 2.12
CA PRO A 86 11.09 -8.57 2.78
C PRO A 86 12.16 -9.67 2.63
N VAL A 87 12.23 -10.55 3.62
CA VAL A 87 13.02 -11.79 3.60
C VAL A 87 12.07 -12.97 3.71
N ARG A 88 12.54 -14.17 3.33
CA ARG A 88 11.72 -15.36 3.43
C ARG A 88 11.32 -15.57 4.89
N GLY A 89 10.02 -15.69 5.12
CA GLY A 89 9.48 -15.86 6.46
C GLY A 89 9.69 -17.26 7.02
N ASP A 90 8.97 -17.57 8.08
CA ASP A 90 8.96 -18.91 8.66
C ASP A 90 8.65 -19.95 7.56
N PRO A 91 9.50 -20.97 7.35
CA PRO A 91 9.21 -22.08 6.45
C PRO A 91 7.90 -22.82 6.77
N ALA A 92 7.39 -22.70 8.00
CA ALA A 92 6.10 -23.23 8.40
C ALA A 92 4.90 -22.38 7.96
N ALA A 93 5.12 -21.17 7.42
CA ALA A 93 4.05 -20.37 6.86
C ALA A 93 3.37 -21.13 5.71
N PRO A 94 2.02 -21.23 5.70
CA PRO A 94 1.29 -22.09 4.76
C PRO A 94 1.46 -21.64 3.31
N VAL A 95 1.60 -20.34 3.09
CA VAL A 95 1.69 -19.72 1.76
C VAL A 95 2.93 -18.85 1.68
N SER A 96 3.81 -19.13 0.71
CA SER A 96 4.93 -18.25 0.39
C SER A 96 4.48 -17.14 -0.56
N MET A 97 4.81 -15.90 -0.23
CA MET A 97 4.67 -14.75 -1.13
C MET A 97 5.87 -14.56 -2.07
N GLN A 98 6.95 -15.31 -1.88
CA GLN A 98 8.15 -15.20 -2.71
C GLN A 98 8.02 -16.11 -3.94
N ARG A 99 7.75 -15.50 -5.11
CA ARG A 99 7.33 -16.19 -6.35
C ARG A 99 8.01 -15.61 -7.58
N CYS A 100 7.98 -16.38 -8.66
CA CYS A 100 8.53 -15.96 -9.96
C CYS A 100 7.60 -14.97 -10.65
N LEU A 101 8.09 -13.77 -10.97
CA LEU A 101 7.24 -12.66 -11.38
C LEU A 101 6.45 -12.95 -12.67
N ASN A 102 7.03 -13.64 -13.65
CA ASN A 102 6.33 -13.99 -14.91
C ASN A 102 5.51 -15.28 -14.81
N LYS A 103 5.57 -16.00 -13.67
CA LYS A 103 4.80 -17.21 -13.40
C LYS A 103 4.52 -17.32 -11.90
N VAL A 104 3.61 -16.49 -11.39
CA VAL A 104 3.41 -16.36 -9.94
C VAL A 104 2.86 -17.61 -9.26
N SER A 105 2.32 -18.59 -10.01
CA SER A 105 2.00 -19.91 -9.46
C SER A 105 3.24 -20.71 -9.03
N GLN A 106 4.43 -20.34 -9.51
CA GLN A 106 5.69 -20.92 -9.09
C GLN A 106 6.27 -20.17 -7.89
N VAL A 107 6.37 -20.86 -6.76
CA VAL A 107 7.13 -20.42 -5.57
C VAL A 107 8.62 -20.50 -5.86
N CYS A 108 9.39 -19.52 -5.40
CA CYS A 108 10.85 -19.59 -5.52
C CYS A 108 11.42 -20.71 -4.65
N GLY A 109 12.36 -21.49 -5.21
CA GLY A 109 13.07 -22.54 -4.48
C GLY A 109 13.84 -22.00 -3.27
N GLY A 110 14.47 -20.85 -3.44
CA GLY A 110 15.17 -20.06 -2.42
C GLY A 110 14.77 -18.59 -2.47
N ALA A 111 15.74 -17.71 -2.20
CA ALA A 111 15.54 -16.25 -2.20
C ALA A 111 16.16 -15.55 -3.42
N THR A 112 16.37 -16.27 -4.52
CA THR A 112 17.23 -15.79 -5.62
C THR A 112 16.57 -15.93 -6.99
N ASP A 113 16.86 -14.99 -7.89
CA ASP A 113 16.34 -14.97 -9.25
C ASP A 113 16.61 -16.25 -10.08
N PRO A 114 17.77 -16.93 -9.94
CA PRO A 114 18.03 -18.18 -10.66
C PRO A 114 17.00 -19.28 -10.44
N ASP A 115 16.30 -19.29 -9.30
CA ASP A 115 15.25 -20.27 -9.00
C ASP A 115 14.09 -20.23 -9.99
N CYS A 116 13.92 -19.10 -10.68
CA CYS A 116 12.83 -18.86 -11.61
C CYS A 116 13.21 -19.10 -13.08
N GLY A 117 14.51 -19.20 -13.41
CA GLY A 117 14.96 -19.40 -14.78
C GLY A 117 14.35 -18.38 -15.75
N SER A 118 13.65 -18.86 -16.79
CA SER A 118 12.96 -18.00 -17.77
C SER A 118 11.69 -17.33 -17.25
N ASN A 119 11.21 -17.70 -16.06
CA ASN A 119 9.96 -17.18 -15.47
C ASN A 119 10.15 -15.84 -14.75
N GLY A 120 11.23 -15.13 -15.07
CA GLY A 120 11.51 -13.79 -14.56
C GLY A 120 12.14 -13.81 -13.16
N PRO A 121 12.26 -12.63 -12.53
CA PRO A 121 12.87 -12.51 -11.21
C PRO A 121 12.04 -13.17 -10.12
N CYS A 122 12.70 -13.58 -9.04
CA CYS A 122 12.07 -13.99 -7.80
C CYS A 122 11.73 -12.74 -6.97
N ARG A 123 10.45 -12.50 -6.71
CA ARG A 123 9.97 -11.31 -5.99
C ARG A 123 8.97 -11.68 -4.91
N PHE A 124 8.84 -10.81 -3.91
CA PHE A 124 7.71 -10.87 -2.99
C PHE A 124 6.52 -10.24 -3.68
N VAL A 125 5.58 -11.09 -4.06
CA VAL A 125 4.38 -10.71 -4.80
C VAL A 125 3.19 -10.72 -3.88
N PHE A 126 2.32 -9.73 -4.06
CA PHE A 126 1.01 -9.71 -3.49
C PHE A 126 0.05 -10.48 -4.40
N PRO A 127 -1.04 -11.01 -3.84
CA PRO A 127 -2.09 -11.70 -4.57
C PRO A 127 -2.64 -10.87 -5.74
N PRO A 128 -3.10 -11.50 -6.83
CA PRO A 128 -3.62 -10.75 -7.96
C PRO A 128 -4.81 -9.85 -7.58
N ILE A 129 -4.86 -8.67 -8.18
CA ILE A 129 -5.86 -7.64 -7.97
C ILE A 129 -6.79 -7.63 -9.18
N ALA A 130 -8.04 -8.04 -8.99
CA ALA A 130 -9.04 -8.10 -10.05
C ALA A 130 -9.85 -6.81 -10.14
N SER A 131 -10.15 -6.41 -11.38
CA SER A 131 -11.06 -5.32 -11.69
C SER A 131 -11.90 -5.65 -12.92
N ASN A 132 -13.21 -5.45 -12.79
CA ASN A 132 -14.22 -5.68 -13.83
C ASN A 132 -15.12 -4.45 -14.09
N VAL A 133 -14.77 -3.29 -13.53
CA VAL A 133 -15.51 -2.05 -13.80
C VAL A 133 -15.11 -1.57 -15.18
N GLY A 134 -16.03 -1.54 -16.15
CA GLY A 134 -15.80 -1.02 -17.51
C GLY A 134 -14.89 -1.84 -18.42
N LEU A 135 -13.76 -2.36 -17.91
CA LEU A 135 -12.79 -3.22 -18.60
C LEU A 135 -12.24 -4.28 -17.64
N ASP A 136 -12.02 -5.48 -18.18
CA ASP A 136 -11.46 -6.59 -17.45
C ASP A 136 -9.94 -6.52 -17.36
N THR A 137 -9.44 -6.53 -16.15
CA THR A 137 -8.04 -6.20 -15.89
C THR A 137 -7.54 -6.94 -14.65
N CYS A 138 -6.24 -7.18 -14.62
CA CYS A 138 -5.60 -7.91 -13.54
C CYS A 138 -4.24 -7.31 -13.23
N GLY A 139 -4.04 -6.99 -11.95
CA GLY A 139 -2.79 -6.45 -11.43
C GLY A 139 -2.05 -7.43 -10.54
N ILE A 140 -0.72 -7.35 -10.51
CA ILE A 140 0.11 -8.01 -9.51
C ILE A 140 1.00 -6.93 -8.89
N ALA A 141 0.80 -6.65 -7.61
CA ALA A 141 1.69 -5.79 -6.86
C ALA A 141 2.89 -6.62 -6.35
N TYR A 142 4.08 -6.04 -6.32
CA TYR A 142 5.28 -6.72 -5.84
C TYR A 142 6.32 -5.74 -5.31
N LEU A 143 7.22 -6.24 -4.47
CA LEU A 143 8.31 -5.46 -3.89
C LEU A 143 9.58 -5.65 -4.72
N GLU A 144 10.03 -4.57 -5.36
CA GLU A 144 11.22 -4.59 -6.22
C GLU A 144 12.44 -4.11 -5.44
N PRO A 145 13.57 -4.84 -5.46
CA PRO A 145 14.83 -4.34 -4.89
C PRO A 145 15.25 -3.00 -5.51
N LEU A 146 15.95 -2.18 -4.73
CA LEU A 146 16.58 -0.97 -5.25
C LEU A 146 17.86 -1.32 -6.06
N PRO A 147 18.38 -0.41 -6.90
CA PRO A 147 19.62 -0.64 -7.63
C PRO A 147 20.76 -1.13 -6.73
N GLY A 148 21.53 -2.11 -7.22
CA GLY A 148 22.57 -2.79 -6.42
C GLY A 148 22.01 -3.81 -5.44
N ASP A 149 20.82 -4.37 -5.71
CA ASP A 149 20.12 -5.38 -4.91
C ASP A 149 19.82 -4.95 -3.47
N ALA A 150 19.71 -3.64 -3.24
CA ALA A 150 19.34 -3.13 -1.94
C ALA A 150 17.88 -3.54 -1.60
N PRO A 151 17.57 -3.85 -0.33
CA PRO A 151 16.24 -4.33 0.05
C PRO A 151 15.12 -3.37 -0.35
N ALA A 152 14.00 -3.95 -0.82
CA ALA A 152 12.82 -3.22 -1.28
C ALA A 152 12.08 -2.49 -0.14
N VAL A 153 12.26 -2.96 1.09
CA VAL A 153 11.71 -2.38 2.32
C VAL A 153 12.85 -2.15 3.28
N GLN A 154 12.95 -0.92 3.80
CA GLN A 154 13.94 -0.55 4.80
C GLN A 154 13.34 0.44 5.78
N GLY A 155 13.69 0.32 7.05
CA GLY A 155 13.20 1.23 8.06
C GLY A 155 13.91 1.12 9.39
N VAL A 156 13.38 1.89 10.33
CA VAL A 156 13.78 1.86 11.73
C VAL A 156 12.54 1.60 12.54
N MET A 157 12.68 0.81 13.59
CA MET A 157 11.60 0.59 14.53
C MET A 157 12.07 0.61 15.96
N ASP A 158 11.10 0.86 16.84
CA ASP A 158 11.22 0.77 18.27
C ASP A 158 10.49 -0.51 18.74
N LEU A 159 11.25 -1.51 19.20
CA LEU A 159 10.76 -2.80 19.65
C LEU A 159 10.08 -2.77 21.03
N GLU A 160 10.20 -1.66 21.77
CA GLU A 160 9.50 -1.44 23.04
C GLU A 160 8.10 -0.89 22.78
N THR A 161 7.95 0.00 21.80
CA THR A 161 6.67 0.70 21.52
C THR A 161 5.94 0.19 20.27
N GLY A 162 6.61 -0.57 19.41
CA GLY A 162 6.10 -0.99 18.10
C GLY A 162 6.05 0.12 17.05
N GLN A 163 6.55 1.32 17.39
CA GLN A 163 6.62 2.44 16.45
C GLN A 163 7.62 2.13 15.34
N SER A 164 7.28 2.48 14.10
CA SER A 164 8.13 2.20 12.95
C SER A 164 8.05 3.28 11.90
N ASP A 165 9.19 3.49 11.23
CA ASP A 165 9.38 4.47 10.18
C ASP A 165 10.10 3.81 9.00
N LEU A 166 9.36 3.60 7.91
CA LEU A 166 9.85 3.00 6.68
C LEU A 166 10.45 4.10 5.81
N ARG A 167 11.78 4.07 5.72
CA ARG A 167 12.57 4.95 4.86
C ARG A 167 12.40 4.57 3.38
N VAL A 168 12.26 3.27 3.12
CA VAL A 168 12.10 2.72 1.77
C VAL A 168 10.91 1.77 1.77
N LEU A 169 10.02 1.97 0.82
CA LEU A 169 8.99 1.01 0.42
C LEU A 169 8.87 1.09 -1.11
N ASN A 170 9.58 0.21 -1.79
CA ASN A 170 9.62 0.14 -3.25
C ASN A 170 8.59 -0.86 -3.77
N LEU A 171 7.33 -0.42 -3.74
CA LEU A 171 6.21 -1.16 -4.28
C LEU A 171 6.05 -0.87 -5.78
N GLN A 172 5.86 -1.92 -6.56
CA GLN A 172 5.49 -1.84 -7.97
C GLN A 172 4.17 -2.58 -8.23
N LEU A 173 3.50 -2.22 -9.32
CA LEU A 173 2.26 -2.82 -9.76
C LEU A 173 2.36 -3.12 -11.25
N ALA A 174 2.42 -4.40 -11.61
CA ALA A 174 2.29 -4.86 -12.99
C ALA A 174 0.81 -5.02 -13.33
N LEU A 175 0.35 -4.41 -14.44
CA LEU A 175 -1.06 -4.41 -14.86
C LEU A 175 -1.22 -4.98 -16.26
N SER A 176 -2.15 -5.90 -16.40
CA SER A 176 -2.52 -6.52 -17.67
C SER A 176 -3.99 -6.24 -18.01
N LEU A 177 -4.28 -6.07 -19.31
CA LEU A 177 -5.64 -5.99 -19.85
C LEU A 177 -6.25 -7.38 -20.04
N ALA A 178 -6.30 -8.14 -18.97
CA ALA A 178 -6.86 -9.47 -18.94
C ALA A 178 -7.69 -9.66 -17.67
N LYS A 179 -8.74 -10.48 -17.74
CA LYS A 179 -9.47 -10.94 -16.55
C LYS A 179 -8.51 -11.64 -15.59
N CYS A 180 -8.55 -11.30 -14.30
CA CYS A 180 -8.03 -12.22 -13.30
C CYS A 180 -8.86 -13.51 -13.34
N VAL A 181 -8.20 -14.64 -13.21
CA VAL A 181 -8.90 -15.92 -13.09
C VAL A 181 -9.28 -16.11 -11.62
N ALA A 182 -10.59 -16.27 -11.37
CA ALA A 182 -11.10 -16.48 -10.02
C ALA A 182 -10.75 -17.88 -9.52
N CYS A 183 -10.43 -18.00 -8.23
CA CYS A 183 -10.38 -19.26 -7.51
C CYS A 183 -11.73 -19.50 -6.82
N MET A 184 -12.45 -20.55 -7.21
CA MET A 184 -13.82 -20.81 -6.77
C MET A 184 -13.90 -22.03 -5.84
N GLY A 185 -14.72 -21.93 -4.80
CA GLY A 185 -15.07 -23.06 -3.95
C GLY A 185 -14.02 -23.46 -2.92
N ASP A 186 -13.01 -22.62 -2.69
CA ASP A 186 -12.07 -22.82 -1.60
C ASP A 186 -12.68 -22.37 -0.26
N PRO A 187 -12.83 -23.27 0.74
CA PRO A 187 -13.46 -22.94 2.01
C PRO A 187 -12.58 -22.11 2.96
N THR A 188 -11.25 -22.16 2.81
CA THR A 188 -10.32 -21.53 3.75
C THR A 188 -9.21 -20.81 2.99
N SER A 189 -9.28 -19.49 2.95
CA SER A 189 -8.27 -18.69 2.25
C SER A 189 -6.92 -18.73 2.96
N TYR A 190 -5.84 -18.78 2.18
CA TYR A 190 -4.45 -18.60 2.62
C TYR A 190 -3.98 -19.69 3.59
N ASP A 191 -4.49 -20.90 3.46
CA ASP A 191 -4.11 -22.05 4.30
C ASP A 191 -3.09 -22.99 3.63
N GLY A 192 -2.70 -22.70 2.38
CA GLY A 192 -1.77 -23.51 1.60
C GLY A 192 -2.40 -24.78 1.01
N ASN A 193 -3.68 -25.04 1.27
CA ASN A 193 -4.42 -26.18 0.72
C ASN A 193 -5.21 -25.71 -0.50
N PRO A 194 -4.96 -26.27 -1.71
CA PRO A 194 -5.68 -25.83 -2.90
C PRO A 194 -7.08 -26.46 -2.97
N GLY A 195 -7.98 -26.02 -2.09
CA GLY A 195 -9.36 -26.52 -1.94
C GLY A 195 -10.31 -26.06 -3.04
N GLY A 196 -9.96 -24.99 -3.76
CA GLY A 196 -10.74 -24.40 -4.83
C GLY A 196 -10.32 -24.86 -6.24
N LYS A 197 -10.98 -24.28 -7.24
CA LYS A 197 -10.62 -24.43 -8.66
C LYS A 197 -10.58 -23.10 -9.41
N CYS A 198 -9.56 -22.92 -10.22
CA CYS A 198 -9.45 -21.80 -11.13
C CYS A 198 -10.56 -21.82 -12.18
N GLY A 199 -11.24 -20.69 -12.35
CA GLY A 199 -12.25 -20.51 -13.39
C GLY A 199 -11.68 -20.76 -14.78
N GLY A 200 -12.41 -21.51 -15.61
CA GLY A 200 -12.02 -21.82 -16.99
C GLY A 200 -11.00 -22.95 -17.16
N THR A 201 -9.97 -23.04 -16.30
CA THR A 201 -8.95 -24.12 -16.41
C THR A 201 -9.27 -25.34 -15.54
N GLY A 202 -9.98 -25.15 -14.42
CA GLY A 202 -10.26 -26.21 -13.45
C GLY A 202 -9.05 -26.67 -12.63
N ALA A 203 -7.90 -26.00 -12.75
CA ALA A 203 -6.72 -26.25 -11.93
C ALA A 203 -7.03 -26.00 -10.45
N ALA A 204 -6.43 -26.79 -9.55
CA ALA A 204 -6.60 -26.60 -8.11
C ALA A 204 -5.98 -25.26 -7.67
N CYS A 205 -6.61 -24.58 -6.72
CA CYS A 205 -6.13 -23.29 -6.21
C CYS A 205 -6.49 -23.05 -4.75
N ASP A 206 -5.62 -22.31 -4.06
CA ASP A 206 -5.87 -21.71 -2.74
C ASP A 206 -6.20 -20.23 -2.93
N VAL A 207 -7.28 -19.74 -2.31
CA VAL A 207 -7.66 -18.33 -2.33
C VAL A 207 -6.64 -17.55 -1.54
N ASN A 208 -5.81 -16.82 -2.27
CA ASN A 208 -4.78 -15.98 -1.68
C ASN A 208 -5.09 -14.50 -1.78
N GLY A 209 -6.19 -14.04 -2.35
CA GLY A 209 -6.47 -12.61 -2.53
C GLY A 209 -7.95 -12.27 -2.48
N VAL A 210 -8.24 -11.03 -2.07
CA VAL A 210 -9.59 -10.47 -2.05
C VAL A 210 -9.77 -9.55 -3.25
N GLY A 211 -10.60 -9.95 -4.21
CA GLY A 211 -11.01 -9.08 -5.31
C GLY A 211 -11.94 -7.96 -4.82
N THR A 212 -12.11 -6.96 -5.67
CA THR A 212 -12.96 -5.81 -5.39
C THR A 212 -14.40 -6.26 -5.18
N GLU A 213 -15.02 -5.79 -4.08
CA GLU A 213 -16.42 -6.08 -3.74
C GLU A 213 -16.78 -7.53 -3.40
N GLN A 214 -15.85 -8.35 -2.88
CA GLN A 214 -16.10 -9.74 -2.42
C GLN A 214 -16.57 -10.73 -3.51
N LEU A 215 -16.73 -10.32 -4.76
CA LEU A 215 -17.29 -11.19 -5.81
C LEU A 215 -16.25 -12.06 -6.52
N ILE A 216 -14.96 -11.74 -6.40
CA ILE A 216 -13.87 -12.49 -7.05
C ILE A 216 -12.81 -12.82 -6.01
N SER A 217 -12.62 -14.10 -5.72
CA SER A 217 -11.48 -14.58 -4.94
C SER A 217 -10.33 -14.84 -5.89
N THR A 218 -9.16 -14.23 -5.67
CA THR A 218 -7.98 -14.40 -6.52
C THR A 218 -6.99 -15.34 -5.87
N SER A 219 -6.09 -15.92 -6.68
CA SER A 219 -5.11 -16.90 -6.23
C SER A 219 -3.82 -16.74 -7.03
N PHE A 220 -2.69 -17.08 -6.42
CA PHE A 220 -1.44 -17.21 -7.16
C PHE A 220 -1.48 -18.37 -8.17
N ASP A 221 -2.29 -19.38 -7.91
CA ASP A 221 -2.46 -20.58 -8.75
C ASP A 221 -3.32 -20.32 -9.99
N CYS A 222 -4.07 -19.21 -9.96
CA CYS A 222 -4.89 -18.72 -11.05
C CYS A 222 -4.32 -17.42 -11.65
N PRO A 223 -3.04 -17.41 -12.10
CA PRO A 223 -2.38 -16.17 -12.46
C PRO A 223 -2.97 -15.58 -13.75
N PRO A 224 -3.03 -14.25 -13.86
CA PRO A 224 -3.25 -13.61 -15.16
C PRO A 224 -2.04 -13.85 -16.08
N SER A 225 -2.26 -13.71 -17.39
CA SER A 225 -1.16 -13.48 -18.32
C SER A 225 -0.61 -12.08 -18.10
N LEU A 226 0.66 -11.97 -17.69
CA LEU A 226 1.38 -10.70 -17.59
C LEU A 226 2.09 -10.31 -18.90
N THR A 227 1.88 -11.06 -19.98
CA THR A 227 2.44 -10.72 -21.29
C THR A 227 1.91 -9.35 -21.74
N GLY A 228 2.82 -8.39 -21.95
CA GLY A 228 2.44 -7.02 -22.31
C GLY A 228 1.96 -6.17 -21.12
N ALA A 229 2.18 -6.61 -19.89
CA ALA A 229 1.83 -5.85 -18.71
C ALA A 229 2.61 -4.52 -18.63
N VAL A 230 1.95 -3.49 -18.11
CA VAL A 230 2.56 -2.21 -17.77
C VAL A 230 2.98 -2.23 -16.31
N THR A 231 4.22 -1.86 -16.02
CA THR A 231 4.70 -1.68 -14.64
C THR A 231 4.54 -0.22 -14.20
N ILE A 232 3.94 -0.04 -13.02
CA ILE A 232 3.79 1.24 -12.33
C ILE A 232 4.59 1.20 -11.02
N ASN A 233 5.34 2.26 -10.75
CA ASN A 233 6.04 2.43 -9.48
C ASN A 233 5.15 3.19 -8.48
N LEU A 234 4.87 2.56 -7.33
CA LEU A 234 4.04 3.08 -6.24
C LEU A 234 4.92 3.51 -5.05
N ALA A 235 5.96 4.29 -5.34
CA ALA A 235 6.97 4.68 -4.37
C ALA A 235 6.32 5.24 -3.10
N SER A 236 6.58 4.60 -1.96
CA SER A 236 5.92 4.92 -0.69
C SER A 236 6.84 5.28 0.45
N ASN A 237 7.72 6.25 0.18
CA ASN A 237 8.61 6.83 1.17
C ASN A 237 7.82 7.62 2.24
N GLY A 238 8.31 7.61 3.48
CA GLY A 238 7.65 8.30 4.60
C GLY A 238 6.50 7.52 5.23
N THR A 239 6.37 6.23 4.90
CA THR A 239 5.39 5.33 5.51
C THR A 239 5.78 5.09 6.95
N SER A 240 4.88 5.30 7.91
CA SER A 240 5.22 5.12 9.33
C SER A 240 3.99 4.78 10.18
N THR A 241 4.19 4.54 11.48
CA THR A 241 3.10 4.45 12.45
C THR A 241 2.50 5.81 12.82
N SER A 242 2.94 6.89 12.19
CA SER A 242 2.34 8.22 12.36
C SER A 242 1.15 8.39 11.43
N SER A 243 0.17 9.20 11.84
CA SER A 243 -0.94 9.56 10.96
C SER A 243 -0.56 10.74 10.05
N ILE A 244 -1.00 10.69 8.79
CA ILE A 244 -0.82 11.76 7.81
C ILE A 244 -2.20 12.27 7.41
N ALA A 245 -2.37 13.59 7.44
CA ALA A 245 -3.59 14.24 6.99
C ALA A 245 -3.31 15.16 5.80
N TRP A 246 -4.15 15.07 4.78
CA TRP A 246 -4.20 15.96 3.65
C TRP A 246 -5.47 16.79 3.73
N THR A 247 -5.32 18.11 3.70
CA THR A 247 -6.46 19.03 3.58
C THR A 247 -6.47 19.60 2.17
N MET A 248 -7.54 19.35 1.43
CA MET A 248 -7.78 19.99 0.14
C MET A 248 -8.36 21.39 0.38
N ASP A 249 -7.48 22.39 0.38
CA ASP A 249 -7.82 23.80 0.64
C ASP A 249 -7.12 24.78 -0.33
N GLY A 250 -7.44 26.06 -0.18
CA GLY A 250 -6.98 27.16 -1.03
C GLY A 250 -5.46 27.42 -1.06
N THR A 251 -4.66 26.78 -0.21
CA THR A 251 -3.22 27.10 -0.04
C THR A 251 -2.30 26.33 -0.99
N ARG A 252 -2.83 25.38 -1.75
CA ARG A 252 -2.06 24.50 -2.65
C ARG A 252 -1.72 25.16 -3.99
N PRO A 253 -0.73 24.63 -4.73
CA PRO A 253 -0.46 25.00 -6.11
C PRO A 253 -1.75 24.99 -6.93
N LYS A 254 -1.87 25.92 -7.88
CA LYS A 254 -3.12 26.14 -8.60
C LYS A 254 -3.07 25.52 -9.99
N CYS A 255 -4.18 24.93 -10.42
CA CYS A 255 -4.44 24.62 -11.81
C CYS A 255 -4.36 25.88 -12.65
N THR A 256 -3.44 25.92 -13.62
CA THR A 256 -3.24 27.09 -14.48
C THR A 256 -4.19 27.10 -15.68
N THR A 257 -4.79 25.96 -16.03
CA THR A 257 -5.86 25.89 -17.03
C THR A 257 -7.02 25.01 -16.53
N GLY A 258 -8.24 25.41 -16.91
CA GLY A 258 -9.51 24.96 -16.33
C GLY A 258 -10.43 26.16 -16.13
N THR A 259 -11.75 25.98 -16.24
CA THR A 259 -12.73 27.05 -16.03
C THR A 259 -13.55 26.75 -14.77
N PRO A 260 -13.45 27.54 -13.70
CA PRO A 260 -12.54 28.69 -13.53
C PRO A 260 -11.09 28.24 -13.30
N ALA A 261 -10.14 29.06 -13.78
CA ALA A 261 -8.71 28.85 -13.53
C ALA A 261 -8.37 29.19 -12.07
N ASN A 262 -7.13 28.97 -11.64
CA ASN A 262 -6.65 29.31 -10.29
C ASN A 262 -7.24 28.49 -9.13
N ARG A 263 -7.64 27.25 -9.42
CA ARG A 263 -8.18 26.31 -8.44
C ARG A 263 -7.08 25.48 -7.78
N PRO A 264 -7.15 25.16 -6.47
CA PRO A 264 -6.20 24.26 -5.82
C PRO A 264 -6.06 22.93 -6.57
N CYS A 265 -4.83 22.52 -6.86
CA CYS A 265 -4.48 21.26 -7.50
C CYS A 265 -3.96 20.25 -6.47
N TRP A 266 -4.49 19.04 -6.53
CA TRP A 266 -4.14 17.89 -5.69
C TRP A 266 -3.92 16.66 -6.54
N CYS A 267 -2.73 16.06 -6.52
CA CYS A 267 -2.42 14.83 -7.26
C CYS A 267 -2.97 14.78 -8.71
N GLY A 268 -2.89 15.90 -9.43
CA GLY A 268 -3.38 16.02 -10.81
C GLY A 268 -4.87 16.35 -10.97
N MET A 269 -5.60 16.66 -9.90
CA MET A 269 -6.99 17.16 -9.87
C MET A 269 -7.08 18.60 -9.38
N CYS A 270 -7.98 19.41 -9.92
CA CYS A 270 -8.46 20.61 -9.25
C CYS A 270 -9.57 20.24 -8.23
N ASP A 271 -9.84 21.08 -7.24
CA ASP A 271 -10.89 20.92 -6.21
C ASP A 271 -12.35 20.95 -6.74
N ASN A 272 -12.57 20.92 -8.05
CA ASN A 272 -13.86 20.62 -8.70
C ASN A 272 -13.85 19.35 -9.55
N GLY A 273 -12.82 18.53 -9.42
CA GLY A 273 -12.74 17.27 -10.16
C GLY A 273 -12.21 17.41 -11.60
N THR A 274 -11.77 18.60 -12.05
CA THR A 274 -11.16 18.73 -13.38
C THR A 274 -9.67 18.40 -13.35
N PRO A 275 -9.08 17.77 -14.39
CA PRO A 275 -7.66 17.45 -14.39
C PRO A 275 -6.76 18.70 -14.44
N CYS A 276 -5.63 18.66 -13.72
CA CYS A 276 -4.58 19.66 -13.86
C CYS A 276 -3.86 19.47 -15.21
N THR A 277 -3.49 20.56 -15.87
CA THR A 277 -3.06 20.52 -17.28
C THR A 277 -1.57 20.75 -17.50
N SER A 278 -0.83 21.10 -16.44
CA SER A 278 0.60 21.37 -16.51
C SER A 278 1.35 20.80 -15.31
N THR A 279 2.62 20.44 -15.51
CA THR A 279 3.52 20.01 -14.43
C THR A 279 3.85 21.13 -13.45
N LYS A 280 3.61 22.40 -13.82
CA LYS A 280 3.73 23.55 -12.90
C LYS A 280 2.57 23.62 -11.91
N ASP A 281 1.43 23.05 -12.27
CA ASP A 281 0.20 23.07 -11.45
C ASP A 281 0.31 22.11 -10.27
N CYS A 282 1.16 21.08 -10.38
CA CYS A 282 1.31 20.01 -9.41
C CYS A 282 2.79 19.57 -9.32
N PRO A 283 3.68 20.36 -8.69
CA PRO A 283 5.13 20.12 -8.71
C PRO A 283 5.55 18.77 -8.12
N SER A 284 4.79 18.24 -7.16
CA SER A 284 4.98 16.94 -6.52
C SER A 284 4.36 15.77 -7.29
N CYS A 285 3.55 16.04 -8.33
CA CYS A 285 2.86 15.05 -9.15
C CYS A 285 3.65 14.77 -10.45
N GLY A 286 4.88 15.30 -10.52
CA GLY A 286 5.77 15.19 -11.66
C GLY A 286 6.25 13.75 -11.84
N ALA A 287 5.65 13.06 -12.82
CA ALA A 287 6.33 11.95 -13.45
C ALA A 287 7.69 12.48 -13.97
N LYS A 288 8.79 11.95 -13.46
CA LYS A 288 9.94 11.74 -14.34
C LYS A 288 9.46 10.70 -15.36
N ASN A 289 9.13 11.18 -16.55
CA ASN A 289 8.91 10.32 -17.71
C ASN A 289 10.12 9.37 -17.85
N PRO A 290 9.96 8.04 -17.67
CA PRO A 290 11.07 7.11 -17.90
C PRO A 290 11.47 7.01 -19.39
N LEU A 291 10.66 7.58 -20.30
CA LEU A 291 10.85 7.51 -21.76
C LEU A 291 11.31 8.83 -22.41
N GLY A 292 11.59 9.89 -21.64
CA GLY A 292 12.13 11.14 -22.18
C GLY A 292 11.16 11.95 -23.06
N ASN A 293 10.82 13.13 -22.57
CA ASN A 293 10.42 14.30 -23.35
C ASN A 293 9.45 14.12 -24.54
N THR A 294 8.15 13.97 -24.24
CA THR A 294 7.08 14.57 -25.05
C THR A 294 6.03 15.12 -24.10
N SER A 295 5.50 16.30 -24.42
CA SER A 295 4.38 16.92 -23.73
C SER A 295 3.21 15.93 -23.65
N ILE A 296 2.96 15.38 -22.47
CA ILE A 296 1.79 14.54 -22.22
C ILE A 296 0.59 15.47 -22.22
N THR A 297 -0.32 15.29 -23.17
CA THR A 297 -1.68 15.81 -23.08
C THR A 297 -2.32 15.14 -21.86
N TRP A 298 -2.50 15.90 -20.78
CA TRP A 298 -3.25 15.51 -19.57
C TRP A 298 -4.74 15.34 -19.90
N ALA A 299 -5.05 14.39 -20.77
CA ALA A 299 -6.37 14.20 -21.38
C ALA A 299 -7.10 12.98 -20.80
N VAL A 300 -6.96 12.72 -19.50
CA VAL A 300 -7.78 11.71 -18.82
C VAL A 300 -8.59 12.44 -17.75
N SER A 301 -9.91 12.42 -17.91
CA SER A 301 -10.86 12.85 -16.89
C SER A 301 -10.72 11.94 -15.68
N ASN A 302 -9.90 12.36 -14.72
CA ASN A 302 -9.49 11.63 -13.50
C ASN A 302 -10.60 11.40 -12.45
N ASN A 303 -11.85 11.59 -12.83
CA ASN A 303 -12.99 11.26 -12.01
C ASN A 303 -13.98 10.53 -12.89
N ASN A 304 -14.00 9.20 -12.82
CA ASN A 304 -15.01 8.41 -13.50
C ASN A 304 -16.42 8.66 -12.91
N CYS A 305 -16.55 9.45 -11.85
CA CYS A 305 -17.83 9.89 -11.32
C CYS A 305 -18.50 10.94 -12.24
N SER A 306 -19.82 10.81 -12.42
CA SER A 306 -20.67 11.82 -13.06
C SER A 306 -21.02 13.00 -12.14
N GLY A 307 -20.61 12.96 -10.87
CA GLY A 307 -20.79 14.00 -9.87
C GLY A 307 -19.80 13.89 -8.71
N PRO A 308 -19.92 14.73 -7.66
CA PRO A 308 -19.05 14.69 -6.48
C PRO A 308 -19.05 13.33 -5.79
N CYS A 309 -17.93 12.99 -5.17
CA CYS A 309 -17.84 11.78 -4.35
C CYS A 309 -18.69 11.94 -3.08
N ASN A 310 -19.61 11.02 -2.83
CA ASN A 310 -20.30 10.94 -1.54
C ASN A 310 -19.35 10.31 -0.52
N TRP A 311 -18.56 11.16 0.15
CA TRP A 311 -17.51 10.76 1.07
C TRP A 311 -17.96 10.76 2.52
N ASP A 312 -17.71 9.66 3.22
CA ASP A 312 -17.83 9.55 4.67
C ASP A 312 -16.44 9.64 5.30
N ALA A 313 -16.15 10.74 5.99
CA ALA A 313 -14.89 10.97 6.68
C ALA A 313 -14.65 10.04 7.88
N THR A 314 -15.71 9.42 8.42
CA THR A 314 -15.63 8.51 9.57
C THR A 314 -15.11 7.16 9.14
N THR A 315 -15.71 6.58 8.11
CA THR A 315 -15.25 5.33 7.50
C THR A 315 -14.12 5.55 6.50
N GLN A 316 -13.80 6.82 6.20
CA GLN A 316 -12.87 7.25 5.16
C GLN A 316 -13.19 6.56 3.82
N SER A 317 -14.46 6.43 3.49
CA SER A 317 -14.89 5.71 2.29
C SER A 317 -15.84 6.58 1.48
N GLY A 318 -15.72 6.50 0.15
CA GLY A 318 -16.53 7.31 -0.76
C GLY A 318 -17.11 6.48 -1.87
N ARG A 319 -18.29 6.88 -2.34
CA ARG A 319 -18.94 6.31 -3.52
C ARG A 319 -19.53 7.36 -4.43
N CYS A 320 -19.56 7.07 -5.71
CA CYS A 320 -20.23 7.90 -6.72
C CYS A 320 -20.79 7.02 -7.84
N THR A 321 -21.59 7.63 -8.70
CA THR A 321 -22.11 6.97 -9.92
C THR A 321 -21.25 7.37 -11.10
N ASN A 322 -20.84 6.42 -11.95
CA ASN A 322 -20.12 6.72 -13.19
C ASN A 322 -21.04 7.00 -14.38
N ALA A 323 -20.47 7.32 -15.55
CA ALA A 323 -21.23 7.58 -16.78
C ALA A 323 -22.09 6.38 -17.25
N ASN A 324 -21.80 5.17 -16.79
CA ASN A 324 -22.53 3.94 -17.10
C ASN A 324 -23.56 3.58 -16.00
N ASN A 325 -23.91 4.50 -15.11
CA ASN A 325 -24.80 4.28 -13.96
C ASN A 325 -24.33 3.19 -12.96
N MET A 326 -23.03 2.90 -12.91
CA MET A 326 -22.44 1.99 -11.92
C MET A 326 -21.98 2.77 -10.69
N THR A 327 -22.21 2.23 -9.49
CA THR A 327 -21.61 2.76 -8.27
C THR A 327 -20.15 2.33 -8.20
N ILE A 328 -19.23 3.28 -8.05
CA ILE A 328 -17.79 3.03 -7.90
C ILE A 328 -17.28 3.74 -6.64
N LYS A 329 -16.15 3.27 -6.12
CA LYS A 329 -15.45 3.94 -5.02
C LYS A 329 -14.72 5.19 -5.51
N CYS A 330 -14.58 6.15 -4.62
CA CYS A 330 -13.93 7.43 -4.89
C CYS A 330 -13.32 8.05 -3.63
N PHE A 331 -12.40 8.98 -3.83
CA PHE A 331 -11.91 9.93 -2.82
C PHE A 331 -12.67 11.25 -2.89
N PRO A 332 -12.69 12.04 -1.80
CA PRO A 332 -13.39 13.31 -1.79
C PRO A 332 -12.65 14.33 -2.67
N ASP A 333 -13.39 15.26 -3.25
CA ASP A 333 -12.85 16.41 -3.99
C ASP A 333 -12.57 17.62 -3.09
N SER A 334 -12.97 17.55 -1.83
CA SER A 334 -12.79 18.62 -0.83
C SER A 334 -12.66 18.05 0.60
N GLY A 335 -12.13 18.86 1.53
CA GLY A 335 -12.01 18.46 2.94
C GLY A 335 -10.80 17.56 3.25
N PRO A 336 -10.77 16.94 4.44
CA PRO A 336 -9.63 16.17 4.90
C PRO A 336 -9.66 14.70 4.43
N MET A 337 -8.49 14.21 4.00
CA MET A 337 -8.17 12.78 3.87
C MET A 337 -7.10 12.43 4.90
N ILE A 338 -7.25 11.30 5.60
CA ILE A 338 -6.33 10.94 6.68
C ILE A 338 -5.90 9.49 6.50
N ALA A 339 -4.58 9.23 6.40
CA ALA A 339 -4.04 7.91 6.66
C ALA A 339 -3.70 7.81 8.15
N THR A 340 -4.45 7.01 8.87
CA THR A 340 -4.22 6.76 10.30
C THR A 340 -3.19 5.66 10.47
N GLY A 341 -2.11 5.94 11.19
CA GLY A 341 -1.11 4.99 11.66
C GLY A 341 -1.11 4.92 13.18
N PHE A 342 -0.67 3.80 13.74
CA PHE A 342 -0.45 3.64 15.18
C PHE A 342 0.42 2.41 15.49
N ALA A 343 0.83 2.28 16.75
CA ALA A 343 1.43 1.07 17.30
C ALA A 343 0.82 0.76 18.66
N GLU A 344 0.65 -0.52 18.96
CA GLU A 344 0.13 -1.02 20.24
C GLU A 344 0.91 -2.27 20.65
N VAL A 345 1.29 -2.34 21.92
CA VAL A 345 2.10 -3.44 22.46
C VAL A 345 1.21 -4.41 23.21
N HIS A 346 1.37 -5.69 22.92
CA HIS A 346 0.70 -6.81 23.58
C HIS A 346 1.75 -7.76 24.15
N ASP A 347 1.31 -8.70 24.99
CA ASP A 347 2.21 -9.75 25.46
C ASP A 347 2.58 -10.69 24.30
N GLY A 348 3.88 -10.80 24.01
CA GLY A 348 4.43 -11.63 22.93
C GLY A 348 4.32 -11.08 21.50
N PHE A 349 3.60 -9.98 21.26
CA PHE A 349 3.48 -9.37 19.91
C PHE A 349 3.14 -7.89 19.99
N TYR A 350 3.19 -7.17 18.87
CA TYR A 350 2.65 -5.82 18.75
C TYR A 350 1.75 -5.71 17.53
N ILE A 351 0.84 -4.75 17.56
CA ILE A 351 0.01 -4.37 16.44
C ILE A 351 0.57 -3.06 15.90
N THR A 352 1.02 -3.08 14.65
CA THR A 352 1.54 -1.90 13.96
C THR A 352 0.64 -1.60 12.77
N GLN A 353 0.13 -0.38 12.69
CA GLN A 353 -0.53 0.14 11.49
C GLN A 353 0.36 1.19 10.84
N LEU A 354 0.91 0.82 9.68
CA LEU A 354 1.68 1.69 8.82
C LEU A 354 0.75 2.52 7.96
N ALA A 355 1.03 3.80 7.83
CA ALA A 355 0.20 4.76 7.13
C ALA A 355 1.03 5.66 6.20
N ASN A 356 0.47 5.95 5.02
CA ASN A 356 0.98 6.95 4.10
C ASN A 356 -0.11 7.50 3.17
N LEU A 357 0.11 8.73 2.69
CA LEU A 357 -0.66 9.37 1.63
C LEU A 357 0.30 9.99 0.62
N ILE A 358 0.19 9.63 -0.66
CA ILE A 358 1.15 10.01 -1.70
C ILE A 358 0.45 10.35 -3.01
N CYS A 359 0.93 11.36 -3.73
CA CYS A 359 0.40 11.64 -5.06
C CYS A 359 1.06 10.69 -6.07
N MET A 360 0.25 9.86 -6.71
CA MET A 360 0.69 9.07 -7.84
C MET A 360 0.68 9.91 -9.11
N PRO A 361 1.73 9.81 -9.94
CA PRO A 361 1.79 10.54 -11.18
C PRO A 361 0.78 10.01 -12.20
N SER A 362 0.50 10.82 -13.22
CA SER A 362 -0.10 10.31 -14.45
C SER A 362 0.96 9.54 -15.23
N PHE A 363 0.55 8.52 -15.96
CA PHE A 363 1.41 7.82 -16.90
C PHE A 363 0.77 7.84 -18.29
N ASN A 364 1.63 7.88 -19.30
CA ASN A 364 1.23 7.69 -20.68
C ASN A 364 1.66 6.28 -21.08
N VAL A 365 0.68 5.38 -21.17
CA VAL A 365 0.85 3.98 -21.56
C VAL A 365 0.46 3.76 -23.03
N GLY A 366 0.41 4.83 -23.83
CA GLY A 366 -0.20 4.82 -25.16
C GLY A 366 -1.72 4.94 -25.09
N THR A 367 -2.34 5.39 -26.18
CA THR A 367 -3.79 5.66 -26.28
C THR A 367 -4.69 4.45 -26.02
N PHE A 368 -4.17 3.23 -26.22
CA PHE A 368 -4.94 2.00 -26.03
C PHE A 368 -5.10 1.60 -24.57
N LEU A 369 -4.15 1.99 -23.70
CA LEU A 369 -4.12 1.60 -22.29
C LEU A 369 -4.61 2.73 -21.37
N SER A 370 -4.69 3.97 -21.84
CA SER A 370 -5.04 5.13 -21.00
C SER A 370 -6.43 5.00 -20.35
N GLY A 371 -7.42 4.42 -21.04
CA GLY A 371 -8.76 4.22 -20.49
C GLY A 371 -8.86 3.08 -19.48
N ALA A 372 -7.99 2.07 -19.57
CA ALA A 372 -8.05 0.91 -18.68
C ALA A 372 -7.36 1.18 -17.33
N VAL A 373 -6.23 1.87 -17.35
CA VAL A 373 -5.47 2.07 -16.11
C VAL A 373 -6.14 3.11 -15.19
N ASP A 374 -6.89 4.05 -15.76
CA ASP A 374 -7.77 4.96 -15.02
C ASP A 374 -8.90 4.20 -14.30
N VAL A 375 -9.58 3.28 -14.99
CA VAL A 375 -10.71 2.58 -14.39
C VAL A 375 -10.29 1.60 -13.28
N ILE A 376 -9.08 1.03 -13.37
CA ILE A 376 -8.53 0.16 -12.32
C ILE A 376 -8.03 0.99 -11.15
N GLY A 377 -7.01 1.80 -11.39
CA GLY A 377 -6.18 2.38 -10.33
C GLY A 377 -6.38 3.87 -10.17
N GLY A 378 -7.37 4.46 -10.84
CA GLY A 378 -7.79 5.86 -10.70
C GLY A 378 -6.70 6.87 -10.95
N PHE A 379 -5.73 6.53 -11.79
CA PHE A 379 -4.56 7.35 -11.98
C PHE A 379 -4.82 8.52 -12.95
N PRO A 380 -4.17 9.68 -12.74
CA PRO A 380 -3.38 10.05 -11.56
C PRO A 380 -4.26 10.21 -10.32
N GLY A 381 -3.70 10.06 -9.12
CA GLY A 381 -4.48 10.33 -7.92
C GLY A 381 -3.77 10.07 -6.59
N PRO A 382 -4.48 10.24 -5.46
CA PRO A 382 -3.98 9.87 -4.14
C PRO A 382 -3.67 8.39 -4.10
N PHE A 383 -2.67 8.02 -3.31
CA PHE A 383 -2.44 6.65 -2.90
C PHE A 383 -2.48 6.61 -1.38
N LEU A 384 -3.56 6.04 -0.86
CA LEU A 384 -3.71 5.74 0.55
C LEU A 384 -3.16 4.34 0.81
N PHE A 385 -2.11 4.30 1.62
CA PHE A 385 -1.55 3.06 2.15
C PHE A 385 -1.83 3.01 3.64
N GLN A 386 -2.60 2.02 4.09
CA GLN A 386 -2.79 1.71 5.50
C GLN A 386 -2.67 0.20 5.68
N ALA A 387 -1.54 -0.28 6.19
CA ALA A 387 -1.32 -1.71 6.36
C ALA A 387 -1.16 -2.02 7.85
N ARG A 388 -2.08 -2.83 8.37
CA ARG A 388 -2.09 -3.25 9.78
C ARG A 388 -1.51 -4.65 9.89
N PHE A 389 -0.51 -4.80 10.74
CA PHE A 389 0.19 -6.05 10.97
C PHE A 389 0.11 -6.44 12.44
N ARG A 390 -0.07 -7.72 12.69
CA ARG A 390 0.43 -8.37 13.90
C ARG A 390 1.88 -8.70 13.68
N VAL A 391 2.73 -8.27 14.60
CA VAL A 391 4.18 -8.45 14.47
C VAL A 391 4.71 -9.25 15.64
N THR A 392 5.43 -10.31 15.32
CA THR A 392 6.05 -11.19 16.32
C THR A 392 7.56 -11.15 16.18
N LYS A 393 8.25 -11.21 17.32
CA LYS A 393 9.71 -11.23 17.38
C LYS A 393 10.17 -12.67 17.23
N ARG A 394 11.06 -12.94 16.27
CA ARG A 394 11.72 -14.24 16.12
C ARG A 394 13.17 -14.12 16.57
N GLY A 395 13.56 -15.08 17.40
CA GLY A 395 14.83 -15.07 18.14
C GLY A 395 16.07 -15.03 17.24
N PRO A 396 17.25 -14.85 17.86
CA PRO A 396 18.52 -14.85 17.15
C PRO A 396 18.79 -16.11 16.34
#